data_AF-G8SC36-F1
#
_entry.id   AF-G8SC36-F1
#
_cell.length_a   1.000
_cell.length_b   1.000
_cell.length_c   1.000
_cell.angle_alpha   90.00
_cell.angle_beta   90.00
_cell.angle_gamma   90.00
#
_symmetry.space_group_name_H-M   'P 1'
#
loop_
_entity.id
_entity.type
_entity.pdbx_description
1 polymer ?
#
loop_
_entity_poly.entity_id
_entity_poly.type
_entity_poly.pdbx_seq_one_letter_code
_entity_poly.pdbx_strand_id
1 'polypeptide(L)'
;MGWTVRKQLLCPACGDVLADALHRRFPAQLMLRAPAGWEIMPRRSAAVERELLAGDLPGDPDRATLQAMLLRHHADLIYTLTCPRGHVTYRAAPDLVRALRTTPGNWVTPA
;
A
#
# COMPACT_ATOMS: atom_id res chain seq x y z
N MET A 1 -17.84 2.16 20.17
CA MET A 1 -16.78 1.14 20.03
C MET A 1 -16.08 1.32 18.68
N GLY A 2 -14.82 1.74 18.67
CA GLY A 2 -14.04 1.90 17.44
C GLY A 2 -13.55 0.55 16.95
N TRP A 3 -14.04 0.10 15.80
CA TRP A 3 -13.56 -1.15 15.19
C TRP A 3 -12.15 -0.96 14.62
N THR A 4 -11.26 -1.86 14.98
CA THR A 4 -9.86 -1.89 14.53
C THR A 4 -9.58 -3.25 13.89
N VAL A 5 -9.00 -3.24 12.70
CA VAL A 5 -8.51 -4.42 11.99
C VAL A 5 -7.01 -4.40 11.95
N ARG A 6 -6.40 -5.52 12.32
CA ARG A 6 -4.98 -5.78 12.11
C ARG A 6 -4.81 -6.97 11.20
N LYS A 7 -4.04 -6.81 10.13
CA LYS A 7 -3.70 -7.88 9.18
C LYS A 7 -2.29 -7.69 8.66
N GLN A 8 -1.74 -8.73 8.04
CA GLN A 8 -0.47 -8.70 7.34
C GLN A 8 -0.72 -8.56 5.84
N LEU A 9 -0.01 -7.62 5.22
CA LEU A 9 0.04 -7.49 3.77
C LEU A 9 1.11 -8.43 3.23
N LEU A 10 0.75 -9.24 2.24
CA LEU A 10 1.66 -10.19 1.59
C LEU A 10 2.08 -9.69 0.20
N CYS A 11 3.31 -10.00 -0.18
CA CYS A 11 3.84 -9.67 -1.49
C CYS A 11 3.17 -10.55 -2.56
N PRO A 12 2.55 -9.97 -3.60
CA PRO A 12 1.93 -10.77 -4.66
C PRO A 12 2.95 -11.58 -5.48
N ALA A 13 4.22 -11.15 -5.50
CA ALA A 13 5.27 -11.81 -6.28
C ALA A 13 5.89 -13.02 -5.55
N CYS A 14 6.09 -12.94 -4.22
CA CYS A 14 6.83 -13.98 -3.48
C CYS A 14 6.15 -14.50 -2.21
N GLY A 15 5.00 -13.92 -1.80
CA GLY A 15 4.27 -14.33 -0.60
C GLY A 15 4.81 -13.79 0.72
N ASP A 16 5.97 -13.13 0.72
CA ASP A 16 6.55 -12.56 1.95
C ASP A 16 5.73 -11.41 2.51
N VAL A 17 5.86 -11.17 3.82
CA VAL A 17 5.19 -10.05 4.48
C VAL A 17 5.78 -8.72 4.00
N LEU A 18 4.92 -7.86 3.44
CA LEU A 18 5.21 -6.48 3.06
C LEU A 18 5.13 -5.53 4.25
N ALA A 19 4.08 -5.69 5.07
CA ALA A 19 3.81 -4.81 6.21
C ALA A 19 2.74 -5.40 7.13
N ASP A 20 2.79 -5.05 8.41
CA ASP A 20 1.64 -5.11 9.31
C ASP A 20 0.74 -3.89 9.04
N ALA A 21 -0.53 -4.13 8.72
CA ALA A 21 -1.52 -3.10 8.51
C ALA A 21 -2.49 -3.00 9.70
N LEU A 22 -2.70 -1.79 10.19
CA LEU A 22 -3.72 -1.46 11.16
C LEU A 22 -4.69 -0.45 10.56
N HIS A 23 -5.96 -0.82 10.47
CA HIS A 23 -7.03 0.09 10.06
C HIS A 23 -8.00 0.33 11.22
N ARG A 24 -8.18 1.60 11.61
CA ARG A 24 -9.20 2.05 12.56
C ARG A 24 -10.28 2.81 11.82
N ARG A 25 -11.55 2.49 12.08
CA ARG A 25 -12.69 3.16 11.43
C ARG A 25 -12.97 4.56 12.00
N PHE A 26 -12.79 4.76 13.31
CA PHE A 26 -13.06 6.05 13.95
C PHE A 26 -12.08 6.37 15.09
N PRO A 27 -11.31 7.48 15.01
CA PRO A 27 -11.10 8.28 13.79
C PRO A 27 -10.52 7.41 12.67
N ALA A 28 -10.83 7.76 11.41
CA ALA A 28 -10.38 6.97 10.26
C ALA A 28 -8.86 7.04 10.15
N GLN A 29 -8.20 5.90 10.30
CA GLN A 29 -6.74 5.81 10.29
C GLN A 29 -6.30 4.53 9.59
N LEU A 30 -5.26 4.63 8.76
CA LEU A 30 -4.52 3.51 8.22
C LEU A 30 -3.05 3.69 8.62
N MET A 31 -2.51 2.75 9.38
CA MET A 31 -1.09 2.69 9.73
C MET A 31 -0.51 1.42 9.14
N LEU A 32 0.62 1.55 8.46
CA LEU A 32 1.35 0.42 7.90
C LEU A 32 2.74 0.39 8.53
N ARG A 33 3.16 -0.77 9.01
CA ARG A 33 4.47 -0.95 9.63
C ARG A 33 5.24 -1.99 8.85
N ALA A 34 6.43 -1.64 8.38
CA ALA A 34 7.31 -2.57 7.71
C ALA A 34 7.72 -3.72 8.67
N PRO A 35 8.11 -4.90 8.16
CA PRO A 35 8.61 -6.00 8.97
C PRO A 35 9.80 -5.61 9.86
N ALA A 36 10.62 -4.66 9.40
CA ALA A 36 11.74 -4.10 10.15
C ALA A 36 11.31 -3.12 11.28
N GLY A 37 10.02 -2.86 11.45
CA GLY A 37 9.48 -2.10 12.58
C GLY A 37 9.33 -0.59 12.39
N TRP A 38 9.67 -0.04 11.22
CA TRP A 38 9.42 1.37 10.88
C TRP A 38 8.04 1.58 10.26
N GLU A 39 7.47 2.77 10.42
CA GLU A 39 6.17 3.12 9.87
C GLU A 39 6.30 3.58 8.41
N ILE A 40 5.51 2.99 7.52
CA ILE A 40 5.51 3.32 6.10
C ILE A 40 4.65 4.57 5.92
N MET A 41 5.29 5.67 5.54
CA MET A 41 4.63 6.93 5.28
C MET A 41 3.99 6.95 3.89
N PRO A 42 2.70 7.32 3.78
CA PRO A 42 2.08 7.52 2.50
C PRO A 42 2.60 8.80 1.83
N ARG A 43 2.53 8.83 0.50
CA ARG A 43 2.83 10.00 -0.32
C ARG A 43 1.58 10.47 -1.06
N ARG A 44 1.53 11.75 -1.42
CA ARG A 44 0.46 12.24 -2.30
C ARG A 44 0.63 11.63 -3.69
N SER A 45 -0.46 11.23 -4.32
CA SER A 45 -0.53 10.81 -5.73
C SER A 45 0.33 11.66 -6.67
N ALA A 46 0.21 12.99 -6.61
CA ALA A 46 0.94 13.93 -7.46
C ALA A 46 2.46 13.94 -7.23
N ALA A 47 2.95 13.47 -6.08
CA ALA A 47 4.38 13.26 -5.86
C ALA A 47 4.84 11.97 -6.55
N VAL A 48 4.08 10.89 -6.40
CA VAL A 48 4.36 9.60 -7.05
C VAL A 48 4.29 9.72 -8.58
N GLU A 49 3.33 10.48 -9.11
CA GLU A 49 3.23 10.74 -10.55
C GLU A 49 4.44 11.51 -11.09
N ARG A 50 4.91 12.53 -10.38
CA ARG A 50 6.13 13.27 -10.77
C ARG A 50 7.35 12.36 -10.81
N GLU A 51 7.53 11.50 -9.81
CA GLU A 51 8.62 10.53 -9.78
C GLU A 51 8.49 9.48 -10.90
N LEU A 52 7.26 9.05 -11.23
CA LEU A 52 7.00 8.13 -12.35
C LEU A 52 7.45 8.73 -13.69
N LEU A 53 7.12 10.01 -13.92
CA LEU A 53 7.50 10.74 -15.12
C LEU A 53 9.01 11.01 -15.20
N ALA A 54 9.65 11.25 -14.05
CA ALA A 54 11.10 11.41 -13.95
C ALA A 54 11.88 10.09 -14.09
N GLY A 55 11.23 8.95 -13.83
CA GLY A 55 11.89 7.64 -13.80
C GLY A 55 12.61 7.34 -12.48
N ASP A 56 12.27 8.06 -11.40
CA ASP A 56 12.92 7.99 -10.09
C ASP A 56 12.21 7.05 -9.11
N LEU A 57 11.16 6.35 -9.56
CA LEU A 57 10.41 5.44 -8.71
C LEU A 57 11.24 4.21 -8.31
N PRO A 58 11.14 3.76 -7.04
CA PRO A 58 11.76 2.50 -6.65
C PRO A 58 11.11 1.30 -7.33
N GLY A 59 11.94 0.34 -7.70
CA GLY A 59 11.55 -0.87 -8.43
C GLY A 59 11.32 -0.63 -9.92
N ASP A 60 10.76 -1.62 -10.60
CA ASP A 60 10.36 -1.53 -12.01
C ASP A 60 8.83 -1.73 -12.11
N PRO A 61 8.03 -0.73 -11.70
CA PRO A 61 6.58 -0.85 -11.79
C PRO A 61 6.14 -0.85 -13.26
N ASP A 62 5.13 -1.65 -13.57
CA ASP A 62 4.38 -1.48 -14.82
C ASP A 62 3.80 -0.06 -14.86
N ARG A 63 4.42 0.78 -15.69
CA ARG A 63 4.11 2.21 -15.81
C ARG A 63 2.66 2.44 -16.24
N ALA A 64 2.13 1.63 -17.15
CA ALA A 64 0.76 1.78 -17.63
C ALA A 64 -0.24 1.47 -16.50
N THR A 65 -0.01 0.39 -15.77
CA THR A 65 -0.84 0.01 -14.62
C THR A 65 -0.76 1.04 -13.49
N LEU A 66 0.44 1.53 -13.17
CA LEU A 66 0.65 2.54 -12.13
C LEU A 66 0.03 3.89 -12.51
N GLN A 67 0.22 4.36 -13.75
CA GLN A 67 -0.40 5.58 -14.26
C GLN A 67 -1.93 5.48 -14.17
N ALA A 68 -2.51 4.35 -14.59
CA ALA A 68 -3.96 4.13 -14.51
C ALA A 68 -4.46 4.15 -13.06
N MET A 69 -3.70 3.60 -12.10
CA MET A 69 -4.02 3.68 -10.68
C MET A 69 -3.98 5.14 -10.18
N LEU A 70 -2.92 5.90 -10.52
CA LEU A 70 -2.78 7.29 -10.09
C LEU A 70 -3.89 8.19 -10.61
N LEU A 71 -4.36 7.98 -11.85
CA LEU A 71 -5.51 8.69 -12.41
C LEU A 71 -6.80 8.41 -11.64
N ARG A 72 -7.05 7.14 -11.27
CA ARG A 72 -8.21 6.75 -10.45
C ARG A 72 -8.15 7.32 -9.02
N HIS A 73 -6.94 7.47 -8.49
CA HIS A 73 -6.67 7.83 -7.09
C HIS A 73 -5.94 9.17 -6.96
N HIS A 74 -6.27 10.13 -7.82
CA HIS A 74 -5.54 11.40 -7.96
C HIS A 74 -5.59 12.28 -6.70
N ALA A 75 -6.57 12.10 -5.80
CA ALA A 75 -6.66 12.84 -4.54
C ALA A 75 -6.20 12.01 -3.32
N ASP A 76 -5.86 10.74 -3.52
CA ASP A 76 -5.58 9.80 -2.44
C ASP A 76 -4.10 9.74 -2.07
N LEU A 77 -3.87 9.16 -0.90
CA LEU A 77 -2.57 8.77 -0.40
C LEU A 77 -2.13 7.45 -1.02
N ILE A 78 -0.89 7.39 -1.49
CA ILE A 78 -0.27 6.21 -2.10
C ILE A 78 0.82 5.67 -1.17
N TYR A 79 0.77 4.38 -0.90
CA TYR A 79 1.80 3.66 -0.18
C TYR A 79 2.71 2.94 -1.17
N THR A 80 4.01 3.03 -0.92
CA THR A 80 5.03 2.22 -1.57
C THR A 80 5.43 1.12 -0.59
N LEU A 81 5.15 -0.12 -0.95
CA LEU A 81 5.41 -1.29 -0.11
C LEU A 81 6.55 -2.08 -0.74
N THR A 82 7.58 -2.36 0.04
CA THR A 82 8.75 -3.11 -0.41
C THR A 82 8.90 -4.38 0.41
N CYS A 83 8.97 -5.55 -0.24
CA CYS A 83 9.23 -6.80 0.47
C CYS A 83 10.73 -6.98 0.75
N PRO A 84 11.11 -7.88 1.68
CA PRO A 84 12.51 -8.18 1.96
C PRO A 84 13.32 -8.69 0.75
N ARG A 85 12.64 -9.22 -0.29
CA ARG A 85 13.27 -9.66 -1.55
C ARG A 85 13.40 -8.54 -2.59
N GLY A 86 13.02 -7.31 -2.25
CA GLY A 86 13.17 -6.14 -3.12
C GLY A 86 12.00 -5.86 -4.07
N HIS A 87 10.94 -6.68 -4.08
CA HIS A 87 9.75 -6.37 -4.88
C HIS A 87 9.04 -5.14 -4.33
N VAL A 88 8.69 -4.21 -5.22
CA VAL A 88 7.99 -2.97 -4.89
C VAL A 88 6.57 -3.05 -5.43
N THR A 89 5.59 -2.66 -4.62
CA THR A 89 4.21 -2.46 -5.05
C THR A 89 3.66 -1.12 -4.58
N TYR A 90 2.80 -0.53 -5.39
CA TYR A 90 2.15 0.74 -5.12
C TYR A 90 0.66 0.52 -4.90
N ARG A 91 0.13 1.06 -3.81
CA ARG A 91 -1.29 0.91 -3.46
C ARG A 91 -1.87 2.19 -2.91
N ALA A 92 -3.06 2.55 -3.38
CA ALA A 92 -3.83 3.64 -2.82
C ALA A 92 -4.39 3.24 -1.44
N ALA A 93 -4.45 4.20 -0.53
CA ALA A 93 -4.99 3.98 0.81
C ALA A 93 -6.42 3.41 0.81
N PRO A 94 -7.36 3.90 -0.03
CA PRO A 94 -8.72 3.33 -0.09
C PRO A 94 -8.73 1.86 -0.53
N ASP A 95 -7.85 1.47 -1.46
CA ASP A 95 -7.75 0.08 -1.92
C ASP A 95 -7.22 -0.83 -0.83
N LEU A 96 -6.21 -0.38 -0.08
CA LEU A 96 -5.70 -1.11 1.09
C LEU A 96 -6.80 -1.24 2.15
N VAL A 97 -7.50 -0.16 2.49
CA VAL A 97 -8.62 -0.21 3.44
C VAL A 97 -9.70 -1.18 2.97
N ARG A 98 -10.06 -1.16 1.68
CA ARG A 98 -11.03 -2.08 1.09
C ARG A 98 -10.55 -3.53 1.25
N ALA A 99 -9.33 -3.84 0.84
CA ALA A 99 -8.76 -5.18 0.94
C ALA A 99 -8.70 -5.69 2.40
N LEU A 100 -8.29 -4.83 3.34
CA LEU A 100 -8.26 -5.16 4.76
C LEU A 100 -9.65 -5.47 5.31
N ARG A 101 -10.69 -4.78 4.82
CA ARG A 101 -12.07 -4.98 5.26
C ARG A 101 -12.72 -6.21 4.65
N THR A 102 -12.41 -6.53 3.39
CA THR A 102 -13.14 -7.57 2.64
C THR A 102 -12.46 -8.93 2.68
N THR A 103 -11.13 -9.00 2.78
CA THR A 103 -10.41 -10.28 2.75
C THR A 103 -10.54 -10.99 4.09
N PRO A 104 -11.10 -12.20 4.20
CA PRO A 104 -11.18 -12.93 5.46
C PRO A 104 -9.79 -13.35 5.96
N GLY A 105 -9.65 -13.59 7.27
CA GLY A 105 -8.39 -14.01 7.89
C GLY A 105 -7.38 -12.88 8.13
N ASN A 106 -6.14 -13.28 8.42
CA ASN A 106 -5.08 -12.37 8.88
C ASN A 106 -4.13 -11.92 7.76
N TRP A 107 -4.24 -12.49 6.56
CA TRP A 107 -3.33 -12.25 5.44
C TRP A 107 -4.08 -11.64 4.27
N VAL A 108 -3.51 -10.59 3.69
CA VAL A 108 -4.09 -9.87 2.56
C VAL A 108 -3.00 -9.70 1.51
N THR A 109 -3.21 -10.25 0.32
CA THR A 109 -2.42 -9.91 -0.85
C THR A 109 -3.07 -8.71 -1.51
N PRO A 110 -2.47 -7.50 -1.48
CA PRO A 110 -3.02 -6.36 -2.17
C PRO A 110 -2.75 -6.54 -3.67
N ALA A 111 -3.68 -7.19 -4.37
CA ALA A 111 -3.65 -7.36 -5.82
C ALA A 111 -3.92 -6.04 -6.56
#